data_AF-A0A401TH77-F1
#
_entry.id   AF-A0A401TH77-F1
#
_cell.length_a   1.000
_cell.length_b   1.000
_cell.length_c   1.000
_cell.angle_alpha   90.00
_cell.angle_beta   90.00
_cell.angle_gamma   90.00
#
_symmetry.space_group_name_H-M   'P 1'
#
loop_
_entity.id
_entity.type
_entity.pdbx_description
1 polymer ?
#
loop_
_entity_poly.entity_id
_entity_poly.type
_entity_poly.pdbx_seq_one_letter_code
_entity_poly.pdbx_strand_id
1 'polypeptide(L)'
;ELKTPTDKRIFVLAAALRAGYEIERLYELTRIDKWFLHKMKNIVEYSLKLELYTKDEMPCHDLLQAKRLGFSDKQIAMAIQR
;
A
#
# COMPACT_ATOMS: atom_id res chain seq x y z
N GLU A 1 -4.93 14.68 -10.62
CA GLU A 1 -4.75 15.05 -9.20
C GLU A 1 -3.33 14.89 -8.64
N LEU A 2 -2.47 13.97 -9.13
CA LEU A 2 -1.12 13.80 -8.55
C LEU A 2 -0.19 15.04 -8.64
N LYS A 3 -0.38 15.87 -9.67
CA LYS A 3 0.39 17.11 -9.90
C LYS A 3 -0.01 18.26 -8.97
N THR A 4 -1.28 18.33 -8.58
CA THR A 4 -1.80 19.40 -7.74
C THR A 4 -1.80 18.90 -6.30
N PRO A 5 -1.09 19.55 -5.36
CA PRO A 5 -1.17 19.17 -3.95
C PRO A 5 -2.60 19.36 -3.42
N THR A 6 -3.24 18.26 -3.04
CA THR A 6 -4.56 18.24 -2.40
C THR A 6 -4.51 17.37 -1.13
N ASP A 7 -5.47 17.55 -0.25
CA ASP A 7 -5.69 16.69 0.92
C ASP A 7 -5.90 15.22 0.55
N LYS A 8 -6.51 14.97 -0.62
CA LYS A 8 -6.75 13.62 -1.15
C LYS A 8 -5.54 12.96 -1.80
N ARG A 9 -4.44 13.69 -1.97
CA ARG A 9 -3.28 13.25 -2.77
C ARG A 9 -2.72 11.90 -2.36
N ILE A 10 -2.65 11.61 -1.05
CA ILE A 10 -2.12 10.33 -0.55
C ILE A 10 -2.98 9.14 -0.98
N PHE A 11 -4.31 9.30 -1.01
CA PHE A 11 -5.21 8.24 -1.47
C PHE A 11 -5.09 8.01 -2.98
N VAL A 12 -4.97 9.10 -3.76
CA VAL A 12 -4.73 9.01 -5.21
C VAL A 12 -3.38 8.34 -5.51
N LEU A 13 -2.36 8.63 -4.69
CA LEU A 13 -1.04 8.03 -4.83
C LEU A 13 -1.08 6.52 -4.54
N ALA A 14 -1.77 6.11 -3.47
CA ALA A 14 -1.97 4.70 -3.16
C ALA A 14 -2.74 3.98 -4.28
N ALA A 15 -3.77 4.61 -4.85
CA ALA A 15 -4.51 4.07 -5.98
C ALA A 15 -3.63 3.93 -7.24
N ALA A 16 -2.78 4.92 -7.53
CA ALA A 16 -1.85 4.87 -8.65
C ALA A 16 -0.80 3.75 -8.50
N LEU A 17 -0.25 3.60 -7.29
CA LEU A 17 0.66 2.49 -6.96
C LEU A 17 -0.03 1.13 -7.14
N ARG A 18 -1.29 1.00 -6.67
CA ARG A 18 -2.08 -0.21 -6.85
C ARG A 18 -2.39 -0.50 -8.31
N ALA A 19 -2.53 0.55 -9.13
CA ALA A 19 -2.70 0.46 -10.58
C ALA A 19 -1.39 0.19 -11.36
N GLY A 20 -0.27 -0.02 -10.67
CA GLY A 20 1.01 -0.38 -11.31
C GLY A 20 1.80 0.80 -11.88
N TYR A 21 1.59 2.03 -11.39
CA TYR A 21 2.40 3.17 -11.81
C TYR A 21 3.85 3.01 -11.33
N GLU A 22 4.79 3.31 -12.23
CA GLU A 22 6.22 3.32 -11.90
C GLU A 22 6.61 4.46 -10.96
N ILE A 23 7.61 4.20 -10.11
CA ILE A 23 8.10 5.16 -9.11
C ILE A 23 8.65 6.43 -9.78
N GLU A 24 9.37 6.27 -10.87
CA GLU A 24 9.90 7.35 -11.71
C GLU A 24 8.78 8.28 -12.14
N ARG A 25 7.68 7.70 -12.63
CA ARG A 25 6.52 8.47 -13.09
C ARG A 25 5.86 9.21 -11.95
N LEU A 26 5.70 8.57 -10.79
CA LEU A 26 5.13 9.21 -9.61
C LEU A 26 6.03 10.34 -9.08
N TYR A 27 7.34 10.17 -9.14
CA TYR A 27 8.30 11.21 -8.78
C TYR A 27 8.17 12.44 -9.69
N GLU A 28 8.10 12.24 -11.02
CA GLU A 28 7.90 13.35 -11.98
C GLU A 28 6.62 14.14 -11.71
N LEU A 29 5.54 13.41 -11.40
CA LEU A 29 4.22 14.00 -11.17
C LEU A 29 4.12 14.69 -9.81
N THR A 30 4.80 14.16 -8.78
CA THR A 30 4.55 14.57 -7.40
C THR A 30 5.69 15.32 -6.73
N ARG A 31 6.92 15.12 -7.19
CA ARG A 31 8.18 15.53 -6.54
C ARG A 31 8.36 15.00 -5.12
N ILE A 32 7.59 13.99 -4.72
CA ILE A 32 7.83 13.24 -3.48
C ILE A 32 9.08 12.40 -3.70
N ASP A 33 10.03 12.47 -2.78
CA ASP A 33 11.28 11.72 -2.89
C ASP A 33 11.02 10.21 -3.08
N LYS A 34 11.83 9.60 -3.96
CA LYS A 34 11.66 8.21 -4.37
C LYS A 34 11.71 7.24 -3.20
N TRP A 35 12.50 7.54 -2.17
CA TRP A 35 12.57 6.70 -0.97
C TRP A 35 11.19 6.55 -0.31
N PHE A 36 10.42 7.64 -0.17
CA PHE A 36 9.06 7.57 0.36
C PHE A 36 8.10 6.86 -0.58
N LEU A 37 8.22 7.08 -1.89
CA LEU A 37 7.42 6.37 -2.90
C LEU A 37 7.64 4.86 -2.82
N HIS A 38 8.89 4.41 -2.65
CA HIS A 38 9.20 2.99 -2.42
C HIS A 38 8.58 2.46 -1.12
N LYS A 39 8.63 3.22 -0.02
CA LYS A 39 7.97 2.80 1.23
C LYS A 39 6.45 2.66 1.06
N MET A 40 5.82 3.59 0.35
CA MET A 40 4.39 3.49 0.04
C MET A 40 4.07 2.32 -0.88
N LYS A 41 4.91 2.05 -1.89
CA LYS A 41 4.78 0.88 -2.76
C LYS A 41 4.83 -0.41 -1.96
N ASN A 42 5.78 -0.56 -1.04
CA ASN A 42 5.87 -1.73 -0.18
C ASN A 42 4.58 -1.97 0.63
N ILE A 43 3.96 -0.91 1.16
CA ILE A 43 2.70 -1.02 1.90
C ILE A 43 1.57 -1.46 0.97
N VAL A 44 1.46 -0.87 -0.23
CA VAL A 44 0.43 -1.22 -1.21
C VAL A 44 0.57 -2.65 -1.70
N GLU A 45 1.78 -3.08 -2.04
CA GLU A 45 2.08 -4.45 -2.46
C GLU A 45 1.76 -5.46 -1.35
N TYR A 46 2.09 -5.13 -0.10
CA TYR A 46 1.76 -5.99 1.03
C TYR A 46 0.26 -6.06 1.29
N SER A 47 -0.47 -4.97 1.09
CA SER A 47 -1.93 -4.98 1.15
C SER A 47 -2.53 -5.92 0.10
N LEU A 48 -1.98 -5.91 -1.13
CA LEU A 48 -2.41 -6.82 -2.19
C LEU A 48 -2.08 -8.28 -1.85
N LYS A 49 -0.92 -8.54 -1.23
CA LYS A 49 -0.55 -9.87 -0.73
C LYS A 49 -1.55 -10.37 0.31
N LEU A 50 -1.96 -9.52 1.26
CA LEU A 50 -2.94 -9.89 2.29
C LEU A 50 -4.29 -10.28 1.71
N GLU A 51 -4.72 -9.64 0.61
CA GLU A 51 -5.97 -9.97 -0.10
C GLU A 51 -5.98 -11.34 -0.78
N LEU A 52 -4.82 -12.02 -0.85
CA LEU A 52 -4.71 -13.40 -1.39
C LEU A 52 -5.00 -14.47 -0.33
N TYR A 53 -5.01 -14.12 0.95
CA TYR A 53 -5.27 -15.06 2.02
C TYR A 53 -6.76 -15.13 2.37
N THR A 54 -7.22 -16.32 2.73
CA THR A 54 -8.47 -16.50 3.48
C THR A 54 -8.17 -16.53 4.99
N LYS A 55 -9.21 -16.36 5.82
CA LYS A 55 -9.09 -16.23 7.28
C LYS A 55 -8.19 -17.28 7.94
N ASP A 56 -8.26 -18.53 7.49
CA ASP A 56 -7.58 -19.66 8.13
C ASP A 56 -6.24 -20.02 7.44
N GLU A 57 -5.86 -19.29 6.39
CA GLU A 57 -4.70 -19.61 5.54
C GLU A 57 -3.53 -18.64 5.70
N MET A 58 -3.69 -17.54 6.46
CA MET A 58 -2.62 -16.55 6.62
C MET A 58 -1.49 -17.06 7.54
N PRO A 59 -0.25 -17.18 7.06
CA PRO A 59 0.87 -17.59 7.90
C PRO A 59 1.19 -16.57 9.02
N CYS A 60 1.60 -17.05 10.19
CA CYS A 60 1.98 -16.19 11.33
C CYS A 60 3.09 -15.18 10.99
N HIS A 61 4.05 -15.58 10.14
CA HIS A 61 5.12 -14.67 9.71
C HIS A 61 4.57 -13.48 8.90
N ASP A 62 3.52 -13.68 8.11
CA ASP A 62 2.91 -12.63 7.30
C ASP A 62 2.08 -11.67 8.14
N LEU A 63 1.40 -12.19 9.18
CA LEU A 63 0.76 -11.36 10.19
C LEU A 63 1.77 -10.46 10.89
N LEU A 64 2.89 -11.02 11.36
CA LEU A 64 3.95 -10.25 12.04
C LEU A 64 4.51 -9.14 11.14
N GLN A 65 4.73 -9.44 9.86
CA GLN A 65 5.20 -8.45 8.90
C GLN A 65 4.14 -7.38 8.63
N ALA A 66 2.86 -7.72 8.51
CA ALA A 66 1.77 -6.74 8.41
C ALA A 66 1.78 -5.78 9.61
N LYS A 67 1.92 -6.30 10.84
CA LYS A 67 2.01 -5.46 12.05
C LYS A 67 3.21 -4.51 12.02
N ARG A 68 4.39 -5.00 11.59
CA ARG A 68 5.61 -4.18 11.46
C ARG A 68 5.49 -3.09 10.40
N LEU A 69 4.72 -3.34 9.33
CA LEU A 69 4.40 -2.36 8.30
C LEU A 69 3.32 -1.35 8.72
N GLY A 70 2.75 -1.50 9.92
CA GLY A 70 1.79 -0.56 10.50
C GLY A 70 0.32 -0.87 10.21
N PHE A 71 0.00 -2.08 9.72
CA PHE A 71 -1.40 -2.46 9.51
C PHE A 71 -2.16 -2.64 10.84
N SER A 72 -3.33 -2.02 10.94
CA SER A 72 -4.26 -2.23 12.04
C SER A 72 -4.98 -3.58 11.90
N ASP A 73 -5.47 -4.12 13.01
CA ASP A 73 -6.18 -5.40 13.01
C ASP A 73 -7.44 -5.32 12.14
N LYS A 74 -8.11 -4.16 12.12
CA LYS A 74 -9.24 -3.88 11.24
C LYS A 74 -8.86 -4.01 9.76
N GLN A 75 -7.73 -3.45 9.34
CA GLN A 75 -7.29 -3.53 7.95
C GLN A 75 -6.93 -4.97 7.55
N ILE A 76 -6.25 -5.70 8.44
CA ILE A 76 -5.89 -7.09 8.20
C ILE A 76 -7.14 -7.96 8.10
N ALA A 77 -8.08 -7.81 9.05
CA ALA A 77 -9.35 -8.53 9.03
C ALA A 77 -10.13 -8.24 7.73
N MET A 78 -10.26 -6.96 7.34
CA MET A 78 -10.94 -6.59 6.09
C MET A 78 -10.29 -7.20 4.83
N ALA A 79 -8.97 -7.38 4.83
CA ALA A 79 -8.25 -7.95 3.68
C ALA A 79 -8.48 -9.46 3.54
N ILE A 80 -8.58 -10.20 4.65
CA ILE A 80 -8.65 -11.68 4.67
C ILE A 80 -10.08 -12.24 4.81
N GLN A 81 -11.09 -11.38 5.00
CA GLN A 81 -12.49 -11.78 5.24
C GLN A 81 -13.29 -12.07 3.95
N ARG A 82 -12.62 -12.29 2.82
CA ARG A 82 -13.30 -12.75 1.60
C ARG A 82 -13.71 -14.22 1.70
#